data_AF-A0A7X5LV39-F1
#
_entry.id   AF-A0A7X5LV39-F1
#
_cell.length_a   1.000
_cell.length_b   1.000
_cell.length_c   1.000
_cell.angle_alpha   90.00
_cell.angle_beta   90.00
_cell.angle_gamma   90.00
#
_symmetry.space_group_name_H-M   'P 1'
#
loop_
_entity.id
_entity.type
_entity.pdbx_description
1 polymer ?
#
loop_
_entity_poly.entity_id
_entity_poly.type
_entity_poly.pdbx_seq_one_letter_code
_entity_poly.pdbx_strand_id
1 'polypeptide(L)'
;MKAGSELEFNAKKYPKSIKGLETRVFDYSEKTIIRYTNVWKKLLKQYGLEDQVLVNPEYTLETVVNNLISEYGNNELRNSTFRHYRSALIHRMGVILSEQKRDGEKLVALPKLARLFESLKAVEATDDKKQPNRSSSSKLKYFPKDLYEFVLGSSFNLNRSNLGLMLKLFIEANTMIGLRPVEWQSLRLACDVEERCLSLVVDNAKNTQGRANGDIRILNMIEPDPIKLKNQLRAILGFKRLLDLELEARARKFLTERSRETNET
;
A
#
# COMPACT_ATOMS: atom_id res chain seq x y z
N MET A 1 -9.62 -38.28 9.72
CA MET A 1 -8.22 -37.84 9.87
C MET A 1 -8.23 -36.34 10.11
N LYS A 2 -7.73 -35.88 11.26
CA LYS A 2 -7.62 -34.45 11.59
C LYS A 2 -6.39 -33.89 10.87
N ALA A 3 -6.61 -33.12 9.81
CA ALA A 3 -5.53 -32.35 9.19
C ALA A 3 -5.19 -31.18 10.11
N GLY A 4 -3.96 -31.19 10.64
CA GLY A 4 -3.41 -30.08 11.40
C GLY A 4 -3.19 -28.88 10.49
N SER A 5 -3.76 -27.73 10.86
CA SER A 5 -3.39 -26.44 10.30
C SER A 5 -3.54 -25.34 11.34
N GLU A 6 -2.94 -25.53 12.52
CA GLU A 6 -2.59 -24.42 13.40
C GLU A 6 -1.19 -23.92 13.00
N LEU A 7 -1.11 -23.25 11.85
CA LEU A 7 -0.06 -22.26 11.64
C LEU A 7 -0.47 -21.04 12.46
N GLU A 8 -0.13 -21.05 13.75
CA GLU A 8 -0.14 -19.83 14.56
C GLU A 8 0.79 -18.82 13.89
N PHE A 9 0.21 -17.90 13.12
CA PHE A 9 0.91 -16.75 12.58
C PHE A 9 1.29 -15.82 13.74
N ASN A 10 2.45 -16.09 14.33
CA ASN A 10 3.08 -15.20 15.29
C ASN A 10 3.48 -13.91 14.55
N ALA A 11 2.59 -12.91 14.56
CA ALA A 11 2.97 -11.55 14.18
C ALA A 11 4.19 -11.16 15.02
N LYS A 12 5.38 -11.05 14.37
CA LYS A 12 6.64 -10.80 15.08
C LYS A 12 6.48 -9.55 15.96
N LYS A 13 6.58 -9.74 17.28
CA LYS A 13 6.35 -8.70 18.30
C LYS A 13 7.22 -7.48 18.00
N TYR A 14 6.68 -6.29 18.30
CA TYR A 14 7.43 -5.03 18.19
C TYR A 14 8.74 -5.14 18.99
N PRO A 15 9.87 -4.58 18.50
CA PRO A 15 11.15 -4.71 19.18
C PRO A 15 11.02 -4.08 20.56
N LYS A 16 11.34 -4.85 21.61
CA LYS A 16 11.28 -4.36 22.99
C LYS A 16 12.52 -3.53 23.36
N SER A 17 13.61 -3.69 22.61
CA SER A 17 14.90 -3.04 22.84
C SER A 17 15.65 -2.79 21.54
N ILE A 18 16.67 -1.93 21.61
CA ILE A 18 17.56 -1.58 20.50
C ILE A 18 18.29 -2.79 19.89
N LYS A 19 18.64 -3.78 20.71
CA LYS A 19 19.31 -5.02 20.26
C LYS A 19 18.42 -5.86 19.33
N GLY A 20 17.10 -5.75 19.49
CA GLY A 20 16.13 -6.38 18.59
C GLY A 20 15.94 -5.66 17.25
N LEU A 21 16.48 -4.45 17.10
CA LEU A 21 16.41 -3.71 15.83
C LEU A 21 17.40 -4.24 14.81
N GLU A 22 18.62 -4.57 15.25
CA GLU A 22 19.72 -5.05 14.42
C GLU A 22 19.29 -6.25 13.55
N THR A 23 18.64 -7.24 14.16
CA THR A 23 18.19 -8.46 13.47
C THR A 23 16.95 -8.23 12.61
N ARG A 24 16.07 -7.31 13.01
CA ARG A 24 14.80 -7.05 12.34
C ARG A 24 14.96 -6.32 11.00
N VAL A 25 16.07 -5.61 10.77
CA VAL A 25 16.32 -4.94 9.48
C VAL A 25 16.23 -5.91 8.31
N PHE A 26 16.68 -7.15 8.51
CA PHE A 26 16.70 -8.20 7.49
C PHE A 26 15.35 -8.90 7.30
N ASP A 27 14.37 -8.67 8.19
CA ASP A 27 13.04 -9.29 8.11
C ASP A 27 12.08 -8.54 7.17
N TYR A 28 12.42 -7.31 6.76
CA TYR A 28 11.53 -6.50 5.94
C TYR A 28 11.60 -6.90 4.47
N SER A 29 10.44 -6.91 3.79
CA SER A 29 10.42 -7.06 2.35
C SER A 29 11.10 -5.88 1.65
N GLU A 30 11.64 -6.14 0.46
CA GLU A 30 12.25 -5.11 -0.39
C GLU A 30 11.35 -3.89 -0.60
N LYS A 31 10.05 -4.12 -0.86
CA LYS A 31 9.05 -3.03 -0.97
C LYS A 31 8.94 -2.18 0.29
N THR A 32 9.09 -2.79 1.47
CA THR A 32 9.04 -2.09 2.75
C THR A 32 10.31 -1.30 3.00
N ILE A 33 11.47 -1.88 2.68
CA ILE A 33 12.78 -1.22 2.76
C ILE A 33 12.77 0.03 1.87
N ILE A 34 12.40 -0.09 0.60
CA ILE A 34 12.30 1.04 -0.35
C ILE A 34 11.39 2.13 0.22
N ARG A 35 10.22 1.75 0.75
CA ARG A 35 9.27 2.71 1.33
C ARG A 35 9.87 3.45 2.52
N TYR A 36 10.51 2.76 3.45
CA TYR A 36 11.14 3.38 4.62
C TYR A 36 12.33 4.26 4.24
N THR A 37 13.14 3.85 3.28
CA THR A 37 14.23 4.67 2.73
C THR A 37 13.69 5.95 2.10
N ASN A 38 12.59 5.88 1.35
CA ASN A 38 11.95 7.06 0.76
C ASN A 38 11.40 8.01 1.83
N VAL A 39 10.84 7.49 2.93
CA VAL A 39 10.41 8.32 4.06
C VAL A 39 11.60 9.01 4.72
N TRP A 40 12.71 8.32 4.93
CA TRP A 40 13.93 8.93 5.46
C TRP A 40 14.42 10.09 4.59
N LYS A 41 14.58 9.86 3.28
CA LYS A 41 14.96 10.92 2.32
C LYS A 41 13.98 12.09 2.34
N LYS A 42 12.68 11.81 2.41
CA LYS A 42 11.65 12.84 2.51
C LYS A 42 11.82 13.69 3.77
N LEU A 43 12.06 13.08 4.92
CA LEU A 43 12.23 13.80 6.19
C LEU A 43 13.51 14.64 6.20
N LEU A 44 14.61 14.12 5.63
CA LEU A 44 15.84 14.90 5.45
C LEU A 44 15.57 16.17 4.63
N LYS A 45 14.88 16.02 3.49
CA LYS A 45 14.50 17.16 2.65
C LYS A 45 13.56 18.13 3.38
N GLN A 46 12.54 17.60 4.06
CA GLN A 46 11.56 18.41 4.79
C GLN A 46 12.21 19.25 5.90
N TYR A 47 13.24 18.71 6.56
CA TYR A 47 13.93 19.37 7.67
C TYR A 47 15.22 20.09 7.26
N GLY A 48 15.58 20.10 5.97
CA GLY A 48 16.79 20.77 5.48
C GLY A 48 18.09 20.10 5.93
N LEU A 49 18.10 18.77 6.04
CA LEU A 49 19.22 17.98 6.59
C LEU A 49 19.91 17.08 5.55
N GLU A 50 19.63 17.27 4.25
CA GLU A 50 20.18 16.42 3.18
C GLU A 50 21.72 16.39 3.20
N ASP A 51 22.36 17.54 3.40
CA ASP A 51 23.83 17.64 3.43
C ASP A 51 24.43 17.22 4.78
N GLN A 52 23.64 17.31 5.86
CA GLN A 52 24.10 17.03 7.22
C GLN A 52 24.22 15.54 7.51
N VAL A 53 23.56 14.69 6.74
CA VAL A 53 23.53 13.24 6.98
C VAL A 53 24.93 12.59 6.89
N LEU A 54 25.82 13.14 6.07
CA LEU A 54 27.19 12.65 5.92
C LEU A 54 28.17 13.35 6.87
N VAL A 55 27.92 14.62 7.22
CA VAL A 55 28.81 15.44 8.05
C VAL A 55 28.60 15.14 9.53
N ASN A 56 27.34 15.07 9.97
CA ASN A 56 26.97 14.81 11.35
C ASN A 56 25.72 13.90 11.41
N PRO A 57 25.89 12.59 11.19
CA PRO A 57 24.80 11.63 11.19
C PRO A 57 24.05 11.56 12.53
N GLU A 58 24.75 11.75 13.64
CA GLU A 58 24.15 11.76 14.98
C GLU A 58 23.22 12.97 15.18
N TYR A 59 23.68 14.19 14.89
CA TYR A 59 22.85 15.39 14.93
C TYR A 59 21.66 15.30 13.98
N THR A 60 21.89 14.77 12.78
CA THR A 60 20.86 14.62 11.75
C THR A 60 19.73 13.71 12.26
N LEU A 61 20.09 12.54 12.79
CA LEU A 61 19.10 11.60 13.31
C LEU A 61 18.32 12.18 14.49
N GLU A 62 19.00 12.83 15.44
CA GLU A 62 18.36 13.49 16.57
C GLU A 62 17.37 14.56 16.12
N THR A 63 17.78 15.44 15.21
CA THR A 63 16.94 16.52 14.70
C THR A 63 15.70 15.96 13.98
N VAL A 64 15.85 14.92 13.16
CA VAL A 64 14.72 14.28 12.48
C VAL A 64 13.73 13.66 13.49
N VAL A 65 14.24 12.98 14.52
CA VAL A 65 13.38 12.37 15.56
C VAL A 65 12.62 13.44 16.34
N ASN A 66 13.32 14.48 16.80
CA ASN A 66 12.73 15.55 17.60
C ASN A 66 11.68 16.34 16.80
N ASN A 67 11.98 16.68 15.54
CA ASN A 67 11.03 17.36 14.66
C ASN A 67 9.79 16.50 14.41
N LEU A 68 9.95 15.20 14.14
CA LEU A 68 8.80 14.30 13.92
C LEU A 68 7.88 14.23 15.16
N ILE A 69 8.47 14.13 16.36
CA ILE A 69 7.72 14.10 17.62
C ILE A 69 7.00 15.43 17.84
N SER A 70 7.69 16.55 17.60
CA SER A 70 7.14 17.90 17.71
C SER A 70 5.96 18.13 16.77
N GLU A 71 6.12 17.82 15.47
CA GLU A 71 5.05 17.93 14.46
C GLU A 71 3.82 17.08 14.83
N TYR A 72 4.03 15.87 15.36
CA TYR A 72 2.93 15.03 15.84
C TYR A 72 2.29 15.56 17.13
N GLY A 73 3.08 16.16 18.03
CA GLY A 73 2.60 16.85 19.23
C GLY A 73 1.72 18.06 18.88
N ASN A 74 2.11 18.81 17.84
CA ASN A 74 1.42 20.00 17.35
C ASN A 74 0.23 19.70 16.43
N ASN A 75 -0.16 18.42 16.29
CA ASN A 75 -1.26 17.97 15.41
C ASN A 75 -1.06 18.29 13.92
N GLU A 76 0.19 18.41 13.47
CA GLU A 76 0.52 18.63 12.06
C GLU A 76 0.48 17.32 11.25
N LEU A 77 0.57 16.18 11.95
CA LEU A 77 0.58 14.84 11.37
C LEU A 77 -0.64 14.02 11.84
N ARG A 78 -1.23 13.27 10.91
CA ARG A 78 -2.19 12.21 11.26
C ARG A 78 -1.50 11.08 12.01
N ASN A 79 -2.27 10.37 12.83
CA ASN A 79 -1.80 9.18 13.54
C ASN A 79 -1.23 8.11 12.57
N SER A 80 -1.92 7.84 11.46
CA SER A 80 -1.43 6.89 10.43
C SER A 80 -0.09 7.30 9.82
N THR A 81 0.10 8.60 9.58
CA THR A 81 1.35 9.14 9.02
C THR A 81 2.47 9.04 10.04
N PHE A 82 2.21 9.45 11.28
CA PHE A 82 3.19 9.34 12.37
C PHE A 82 3.60 7.89 12.61
N ARG A 83 2.66 6.95 12.70
CA ARG A 83 2.96 5.50 12.85
C ARG A 83 3.85 4.99 11.71
N HIS A 84 3.60 5.45 10.48
CA HIS A 84 4.41 5.08 9.33
C HIS A 84 5.83 5.67 9.41
N TYR A 85 5.95 6.96 9.68
CA TYR A 85 7.23 7.66 9.79
C TYR A 85 8.07 7.15 10.96
N ARG A 86 7.44 6.94 12.12
CA ARG A 86 8.05 6.30 13.29
C ARG A 86 8.66 4.93 12.92
N SER A 87 7.91 4.11 12.20
CA SER A 87 8.40 2.78 11.78
C SER A 87 9.61 2.89 10.83
N ALA A 88 9.61 3.88 9.94
CA ALA A 88 10.73 4.15 9.04
C ALA A 88 11.99 4.62 9.79
N LEU A 89 11.85 5.51 10.79
CA LEU A 89 12.97 5.97 11.61
C LEU A 89 13.56 4.84 12.46
N ILE A 90 12.71 3.99 13.03
CA ILE A 90 13.16 2.82 13.80
C ILE A 90 13.88 1.82 12.90
N HIS A 91 13.41 1.62 11.67
CA HIS A 91 14.15 0.86 10.67
C HIS A 91 15.51 1.50 10.36
N ARG A 92 15.58 2.82 10.17
CA ARG A 92 16.85 3.53 9.92
C ARG A 92 17.84 3.36 11.07
N MET A 93 17.37 3.42 12.32
CA MET A 93 18.21 3.12 13.50
C MET A 93 18.77 1.70 13.46
N GLY A 94 17.96 0.71 13.05
CA GLY A 94 18.43 -0.65 12.83
C GLY A 94 19.51 -0.74 11.74
N VAL A 95 19.31 -0.05 10.61
CA VAL A 95 20.29 -0.01 9.51
C VAL A 95 21.61 0.58 10.00
N ILE A 96 21.58 1.69 10.73
CA ILE A 96 22.77 2.31 11.32
C ILE A 96 23.51 1.32 12.23
N LEU A 97 22.79 0.60 13.11
CA LEU A 97 23.41 -0.41 13.98
C LEU A 97 24.10 -1.53 13.17
N SER A 98 23.46 -1.97 12.09
CA SER A 98 24.02 -3.00 11.21
C SER A 98 25.26 -2.51 10.45
N GLU A 99 25.23 -1.28 9.93
CA GLU A 99 26.36 -0.63 9.24
C GLU A 99 27.55 -0.48 10.20
N GLN A 100 27.32 0.08 11.39
CA GLN A 100 28.37 0.25 12.40
C GLN A 100 29.04 -1.05 12.83
N LYS A 101 28.29 -2.15 12.89
CA LYS A 101 28.84 -3.47 13.24
C LYS A 101 29.67 -4.07 12.11
N ARG A 102 29.22 -3.89 10.86
CA ARG A 102 29.89 -4.42 9.67
C ARG A 102 31.18 -3.65 9.40
N ASP A 103 31.12 -2.33 9.49
CA ASP A 103 32.18 -1.43 9.03
C ASP A 103 33.11 -0.99 10.19
N GLY A 104 32.72 -1.23 11.44
CA GLY A 104 33.47 -0.87 12.65
C GLY A 104 33.47 0.62 12.99
N GLU A 105 33.02 1.46 12.05
CA GLU A 105 32.85 2.90 12.21
C GLU A 105 31.62 3.21 13.08
N LYS A 106 31.76 4.13 14.04
CA LYS A 106 30.66 4.54 14.92
C LYS A 106 29.99 5.80 14.37
N LEU A 107 28.96 5.63 13.55
CA LEU A 107 28.15 6.73 13.01
C LEU A 107 27.35 7.48 14.09
N VAL A 108 26.75 6.75 15.03
CA VAL A 108 25.94 7.29 16.13
C VAL A 108 26.23 6.51 17.41
N ALA A 109 26.37 7.22 18.53
CA ALA A 109 26.61 6.60 19.82
C ALA A 109 25.42 5.69 20.24
N LEU A 110 25.71 4.47 20.68
CA LEU A 110 24.68 3.50 21.10
C LEU A 110 23.74 4.04 22.21
N PRO A 111 24.24 4.74 23.26
CA PRO A 111 23.36 5.35 24.26
C PRO A 111 22.42 6.40 23.67
N LYS A 112 22.88 7.15 22.66
CA LYS A 112 22.07 8.15 21.96
C LYS A 112 20.97 7.49 21.14
N LEU A 113 21.30 6.48 20.34
CA LEU A 113 20.32 5.70 19.58
C LEU A 113 19.26 5.08 20.49
N ALA A 114 19.65 4.52 21.64
CA ALA A 114 18.72 3.94 22.59
C ALA A 114 17.72 4.97 23.14
N ARG A 115 18.20 6.19 23.48
CA ARG A 115 17.34 7.29 23.91
C ARG A 115 16.36 7.72 22.83
N LEU A 116 16.81 7.87 21.58
CA LEU A 116 15.95 8.25 20.45
C LEU A 116 14.91 7.16 20.12
N PHE A 117 15.28 5.89 20.27
CA PHE A 117 14.35 4.78 20.10
C PHE A 117 13.25 4.80 21.17
N GLU A 118 13.62 4.96 22.45
CA GLU A 118 12.65 5.02 23.53
C GLU A 118 11.78 6.29 23.45
N SER A 119 12.32 7.44 23.01
CA SER A 119 11.50 8.65 22.82
C SER A 119 10.42 8.45 21.77
N LEU A 120 10.74 7.84 20.61
CA LEU A 120 9.74 7.51 19.58
C LEU A 120 8.69 6.51 20.07
N LYS A 121 9.10 5.53 20.87
CA LYS A 121 8.23 4.48 21.41
C LYS A 121 7.29 5.00 22.50
N ALA A 122 7.75 5.94 23.32
CA ALA A 122 6.98 6.57 24.39
C ALA A 122 5.85 7.48 23.88
N VAL A 123 5.92 7.94 22.63
CA VAL A 123 4.83 8.73 22.05
C VAL A 123 3.59 7.85 21.86
N GLU A 124 2.58 8.10 22.69
CA GLU A 124 1.26 7.49 22.55
C GLU A 124 0.56 8.01 21.30
N ALA A 125 0.21 7.06 20.43
CA ALA A 125 -0.42 7.35 19.16
C ALA A 125 -1.95 7.20 19.32
N THR A 126 -2.59 8.17 19.99
CA THR A 126 -4.04 8.15 20.26
C THR A 126 -4.87 8.62 19.06
N ASP A 127 -6.04 8.01 18.89
CA ASP A 127 -6.98 8.35 17.80
C ASP A 127 -7.84 9.58 18.13
N ASP A 128 -7.88 9.99 19.41
CA ASP A 128 -8.64 11.15 19.91
C ASP A 128 -7.96 12.51 19.66
N LYS A 129 -6.74 12.52 19.08
CA LYS A 129 -6.08 13.78 18.71
C LYS A 129 -6.80 14.46 17.55
N LYS A 130 -6.96 15.79 17.67
CA LYS A 130 -7.51 16.67 16.64
C LYS A 130 -6.73 16.47 15.33
N GLN A 131 -7.38 15.95 14.31
CA GLN A 131 -6.72 15.64 13.04
C GLN A 131 -6.34 16.94 12.31
N PRO A 132 -5.20 16.98 11.59
CA PRO A 132 -4.85 18.13 10.77
C PRO A 132 -5.92 18.41 9.70
N ASN A 133 -6.32 19.69 9.58
CA ASN A 133 -7.29 20.19 8.59
C ASN A 133 -6.85 19.96 7.12
N ARG A 134 -5.57 19.62 6.89
CA ARG A 134 -4.97 19.42 5.55
C ARG A 134 -5.23 18.03 4.99
N SER A 135 -6.48 17.58 5.00
CA SER A 135 -6.75 16.22 4.59
C SER A 135 -7.96 16.03 3.68
N SER A 136 -7.71 15.26 2.62
CA SER A 136 -8.72 14.61 1.80
C SER A 136 -9.60 13.60 2.55
N SER A 137 -9.55 13.50 3.88
CA SER A 137 -10.50 12.66 4.63
C SER A 137 -11.93 13.21 4.63
N SER A 138 -12.10 14.50 4.33
CA SER A 138 -13.41 15.08 4.01
C SER A 138 -13.89 14.71 2.62
N LYS A 139 -13.01 14.18 1.74
CA LYS A 139 -13.45 13.66 0.44
C LYS A 139 -14.25 12.39 0.68
N LEU A 140 -15.36 12.29 -0.03
CA LEU A 140 -16.23 11.12 -0.02
C LEU A 140 -15.42 9.87 -0.38
N LYS A 141 -15.53 8.84 0.47
CA LYS A 141 -14.84 7.55 0.29
C LYS A 141 -15.69 6.53 -0.47
N TYR A 142 -16.85 6.96 -0.95
CA TYR A 142 -17.84 6.17 -1.65
C TYR A 142 -18.37 6.99 -2.82
N PHE A 143 -18.94 6.31 -3.81
CA PHE A 143 -19.68 6.97 -4.88
C PHE A 143 -21.04 7.44 -4.35
N PRO A 144 -21.36 8.74 -4.38
CA PRO A 144 -22.70 9.21 -4.04
C PRO A 144 -23.75 8.51 -4.91
N LYS A 145 -24.92 8.27 -4.33
CA LYS A 145 -26.03 7.64 -5.04
C LYS A 145 -26.37 8.40 -6.32
N ASP A 146 -26.41 9.72 -6.26
CA ASP A 146 -26.71 10.58 -7.42
C ASP A 146 -25.66 10.44 -8.54
N LEU A 147 -24.38 10.27 -8.18
CA LEU A 147 -23.32 10.01 -9.17
C LEU A 147 -23.47 8.61 -9.79
N TYR A 148 -23.81 7.62 -8.97
CA TYR A 148 -24.10 6.27 -9.45
C TYR A 148 -25.29 6.27 -10.41
N GLU A 149 -26.40 6.89 -10.02
CA GLU A 149 -27.61 7.04 -10.84
C GLU A 149 -27.34 7.85 -12.11
N PHE A 150 -26.51 8.89 -12.04
CA PHE A 150 -26.09 9.65 -13.22
C PHE A 150 -25.27 8.81 -14.20
N VAL A 151 -24.31 8.04 -13.71
CA VAL A 151 -23.44 7.19 -14.56
C VAL A 151 -24.22 6.02 -15.16
N LEU A 152 -25.17 5.45 -14.41
CA LEU A 152 -25.99 4.33 -14.90
C LEU A 152 -27.24 4.75 -15.66
N GLY A 153 -27.67 6.00 -15.49
CA GLY A 153 -28.84 6.57 -16.13
C GLY A 153 -28.70 6.63 -17.66
N SER A 154 -29.81 6.41 -18.35
CA SER A 154 -29.92 6.47 -19.81
C SER A 154 -29.73 7.89 -20.38
N SER A 155 -29.80 8.92 -19.54
CA SER A 155 -29.67 10.33 -19.93
C SER A 155 -28.25 10.72 -20.33
N PHE A 156 -27.23 9.98 -19.88
CA PHE A 156 -25.84 10.25 -20.24
C PHE A 156 -25.30 9.13 -21.13
N ASN A 157 -24.98 9.46 -22.38
CA ASN A 157 -24.59 8.49 -23.40
C ASN A 157 -23.10 8.10 -23.24
N LEU A 158 -22.71 7.60 -22.06
CA LEU A 158 -21.34 7.18 -21.73
C LEU A 158 -20.81 6.10 -22.69
N ASN A 159 -21.71 5.38 -23.35
CA ASN A 159 -21.37 4.36 -24.33
C ASN A 159 -20.77 4.93 -25.62
N ARG A 160 -20.76 6.26 -25.82
CA ARG A 160 -20.17 6.90 -27.01
C ARG A 160 -18.65 6.92 -27.02
N SER A 161 -18.00 6.66 -25.88
CA SER A 161 -16.54 6.57 -25.81
C SER A 161 -16.11 5.34 -25.01
N ASN A 162 -14.95 4.79 -25.36
CA ASN A 162 -14.36 3.67 -24.62
C ASN A 162 -14.12 4.04 -23.15
N LEU A 163 -13.73 5.28 -22.86
CA LEU A 163 -13.52 5.76 -21.49
C LEU A 163 -14.84 5.85 -20.70
N GLY A 164 -15.91 6.35 -21.32
CA GLY A 164 -17.23 6.42 -20.68
C GLY A 164 -17.80 5.04 -20.40
N LEU A 165 -17.70 4.13 -21.38
CA LEU A 165 -18.09 2.73 -21.20
C LEU A 165 -17.26 2.05 -20.11
N MET A 166 -15.93 2.25 -20.11
CA MET A 166 -15.04 1.72 -19.08
C MET A 166 -15.40 2.24 -17.69
N LEU A 167 -15.71 3.54 -17.54
CA LEU A 167 -16.14 4.12 -16.26
C LEU A 167 -17.45 3.49 -15.76
N LYS A 168 -18.43 3.33 -16.66
CA LYS A 168 -19.70 2.68 -16.32
C LYS A 168 -19.49 1.26 -15.81
N LEU A 169 -18.78 0.44 -16.59
CA LEU A 169 -18.51 -0.96 -16.25
C LEU A 169 -17.64 -1.06 -14.99
N PHE A 170 -16.70 -0.13 -14.77
CA PHE A 170 -15.89 -0.05 -13.56
C PHE A 170 -16.75 0.16 -12.30
N ILE A 171 -17.69 1.12 -12.34
CA ILE A 171 -18.57 1.42 -11.21
C ILE A 171 -19.51 0.26 -10.94
N GLU A 172 -20.17 -0.29 -11.96
CA GLU A 172 -21.02 -1.47 -11.84
C GLU A 172 -20.25 -2.64 -11.22
N ALA A 173 -19.10 -2.99 -11.81
CA ALA A 173 -18.33 -4.14 -11.37
C ALA A 173 -17.74 -3.98 -9.97
N ASN A 174 -17.14 -2.83 -9.63
CA ASN A 174 -16.53 -2.64 -8.31
C ASN A 174 -17.56 -2.50 -7.18
N THR A 175 -18.77 -2.05 -7.47
CA THR A 175 -19.88 -2.06 -6.50
C THR A 175 -20.31 -3.49 -6.18
N MET A 176 -20.21 -4.42 -7.14
CA MET A 176 -20.57 -5.83 -6.96
C MET A 176 -19.48 -6.65 -6.26
N ILE A 177 -18.22 -6.57 -6.73
CA ILE A 177 -17.17 -7.51 -6.30
C ILE A 177 -16.04 -6.89 -5.47
N GLY A 178 -15.95 -5.55 -5.43
CA GLY A 178 -15.01 -4.83 -4.57
C GLY A 178 -13.55 -5.26 -4.75
N LEU A 179 -13.13 -5.50 -6.00
CA LEU A 179 -11.73 -5.82 -6.29
C LEU A 179 -10.84 -4.59 -6.13
N ARG A 180 -9.62 -4.79 -5.62
CA ARG A 180 -8.59 -3.74 -5.60
C ARG A 180 -8.08 -3.49 -7.03
N PRO A 181 -7.57 -2.29 -7.34
CA PRO A 181 -7.05 -1.98 -8.68
C PRO A 181 -6.07 -3.01 -9.25
N VAL A 182 -5.18 -3.55 -8.41
CA VAL A 182 -4.20 -4.57 -8.83
C VAL A 182 -4.78 -5.98 -8.94
N GLU A 183 -5.87 -6.29 -8.23
CA GLU A 183 -6.55 -7.60 -8.30
C GLU A 183 -7.24 -7.79 -9.66
N TRP A 184 -7.63 -6.69 -10.32
CA TRP A 184 -8.21 -6.74 -11.66
C TRP A 184 -7.26 -7.34 -12.69
N GLN A 185 -5.94 -7.22 -12.54
CA GLN A 185 -4.97 -7.71 -13.53
C GLN A 185 -4.92 -9.25 -13.58
N SER A 186 -5.10 -9.91 -12.44
CA SER A 186 -5.04 -11.36 -12.29
C SER A 186 -6.41 -12.04 -12.29
N LEU A 187 -7.49 -11.28 -12.52
CA LEU A 187 -8.85 -11.81 -12.56
C LEU A 187 -9.00 -12.92 -13.61
N ARG A 188 -9.41 -14.10 -13.14
CA ARG A 188 -9.73 -15.28 -13.94
C ARG A 188 -11.13 -15.78 -13.58
N LEU A 189 -11.86 -16.30 -14.57
CA LEU A 189 -13.11 -17.01 -14.35
C LEU A 189 -12.82 -18.51 -14.18
N ALA A 190 -13.42 -19.12 -13.18
CA ALA A 190 -13.36 -20.55 -12.90
C ALA A 190 -14.77 -21.09 -12.66
N CYS A 191 -14.89 -22.42 -12.66
CA CYS A 191 -16.09 -23.11 -12.23
C CYS A 191 -15.73 -23.92 -10.99
N ASP A 192 -16.49 -23.73 -9.92
CA ASP A 192 -16.45 -24.61 -8.77
C ASP A 192 -17.36 -25.82 -9.08
N VAL A 193 -16.74 -26.98 -9.22
CA VAL A 193 -17.44 -28.23 -9.60
C VAL A 193 -18.26 -28.76 -8.42
N GLU A 194 -17.79 -28.58 -7.18
CA GLU A 194 -18.45 -29.05 -5.98
C GLU A 194 -19.67 -28.19 -5.68
N GLU A 195 -19.48 -26.87 -5.68
CA GLU A 195 -20.54 -25.88 -5.41
C GLU A 195 -21.40 -25.58 -6.65
N ARG A 196 -21.04 -26.15 -7.81
CA ARG A 196 -21.72 -25.98 -9.11
C ARG A 196 -21.97 -24.51 -9.46
N CYS A 197 -20.99 -23.65 -9.20
CA CYS A 197 -21.12 -22.21 -9.41
C CYS A 197 -19.94 -21.64 -10.20
N LEU A 198 -20.17 -20.47 -10.81
CA LEU A 198 -19.08 -19.70 -11.39
C LEU A 198 -18.33 -18.98 -10.27
N SER A 199 -17.01 -18.95 -10.36
CA SER A 199 -16.16 -18.27 -9.38
C SER A 199 -15.19 -17.33 -10.08
N LEU A 200 -14.94 -16.18 -9.46
CA LEU A 200 -13.90 -15.26 -9.86
C LEU A 200 -12.68 -15.49 -8.97
N VAL A 201 -11.53 -15.74 -9.59
CA VAL A 201 -10.27 -15.99 -8.89
C VAL A 201 -9.32 -14.84 -9.18
N VAL A 202 -8.73 -14.25 -8.13
CA VAL A 202 -7.72 -13.21 -8.25
C VAL A 202 -6.52 -13.55 -7.36
N ASP A 203 -5.35 -13.05 -7.74
CA ASP A 203 -4.20 -13.06 -6.84
C ASP A 203 -4.49 -12.09 -5.68
N ASN A 204 -4.30 -12.55 -4.45
CA ASN A 204 -4.69 -11.81 -3.27
C ASN A 204 -3.71 -10.66 -3.01
N ALA A 205 -4.10 -9.43 -3.33
CA ALA A 205 -3.22 -8.27 -3.21
C ALA A 205 -2.82 -7.95 -1.76
N LYS A 206 -3.51 -8.49 -0.75
CA LYS A 206 -3.11 -8.39 0.66
C LYS A 206 -1.97 -9.33 1.04
N ASN A 207 -1.64 -10.31 0.20
CA ASN A 207 -0.68 -11.36 0.53
C ASN A 207 0.78 -10.89 0.54
N THR A 208 1.04 -9.63 0.18
CA THR A 208 2.42 -9.09 0.15
C THR A 208 3.17 -9.14 1.48
N GLN A 209 2.51 -9.43 2.62
CA GLN A 209 3.10 -9.50 3.96
C GLN A 209 2.44 -10.59 4.86
N GLY A 210 1.87 -11.65 4.27
CA GLY A 210 1.17 -12.69 5.05
C GLY A 210 -0.06 -12.19 5.81
N ARG A 211 -0.61 -11.03 5.41
CA ARG A 211 -1.81 -10.42 6.03
C ARG A 211 -3.11 -10.86 5.36
N ALA A 212 -3.04 -11.89 4.54
CA ALA A 212 -4.14 -12.36 3.72
C ALA A 212 -4.43 -13.82 4.04
N ASN A 213 -5.68 -14.21 3.83
CA ASN A 213 -6.09 -15.61 3.92
C ASN A 213 -5.71 -16.31 2.60
N GLY A 214 -4.42 -16.59 2.42
CA GLY A 214 -3.87 -17.29 1.25
C GLY A 214 -3.50 -16.42 0.05
N ASP A 215 -2.86 -17.07 -0.92
CA ASP A 215 -2.28 -16.45 -2.12
C ASP A 215 -3.32 -15.98 -3.13
N ILE A 216 -4.49 -16.61 -3.13
CA ILE A 216 -5.60 -16.31 -4.02
C ILE A 216 -6.84 -15.91 -3.22
N ARG A 217 -7.70 -15.10 -3.83
CA ARG A 217 -9.04 -14.78 -3.33
C ARG A 217 -10.04 -15.31 -4.34
N ILE A 218 -10.97 -16.12 -3.86
CA ILE A 218 -12.06 -16.71 -4.65
C ILE A 218 -13.35 -15.98 -4.27
N LEU A 219 -14.13 -15.58 -5.29
CA LEU A 219 -15.44 -14.95 -5.14
C LEU A 219 -16.45 -15.79 -5.90
N ASN A 220 -17.28 -16.54 -5.18
CA ASN A 220 -18.34 -17.35 -5.79
C ASN A 220 -19.48 -16.43 -6.24
N MET A 221 -19.88 -16.57 -7.50
CA MET A 221 -20.97 -15.83 -8.13
C MET A 221 -22.28 -16.58 -7.92
N ILE A 222 -22.86 -16.44 -6.74
CA ILE A 222 -24.12 -17.08 -6.36
C ILE A 222 -25.27 -16.14 -6.73
N GLU A 223 -25.69 -16.17 -7.99
CA GLU A 223 -26.86 -15.43 -8.49
C GLU A 223 -27.82 -16.40 -9.19
N PRO A 224 -28.99 -16.69 -8.61
CA PRO A 224 -29.93 -17.68 -9.16
C PRO A 224 -30.64 -17.20 -10.43
N ASP A 225 -30.77 -15.89 -10.65
CA ASP A 225 -31.39 -15.35 -11.85
C ASP A 225 -30.38 -15.31 -13.02
N PRO A 226 -30.57 -16.12 -14.09
CA PRO A 226 -29.62 -16.19 -15.20
C PRO A 226 -29.44 -14.86 -15.92
N ILE A 227 -30.47 -14.00 -15.96
CA ILE A 227 -30.41 -12.69 -16.60
C ILE A 227 -29.56 -11.75 -15.77
N LYS A 228 -29.73 -11.74 -14.44
CA LYS A 228 -28.89 -10.95 -13.55
C LYS A 228 -27.45 -11.44 -13.59
N LEU A 229 -27.20 -12.75 -13.50
CA LEU A 229 -25.86 -13.31 -13.58
C LEU A 229 -25.17 -12.90 -14.89
N LYS A 230 -25.88 -13.01 -16.03
CA LYS A 230 -25.37 -12.56 -17.33
C LYS A 230 -25.02 -11.07 -17.35
N ASN A 231 -25.85 -10.22 -16.74
CA ASN A 231 -25.59 -8.78 -16.66
C ASN A 231 -24.39 -8.46 -15.75
N GLN A 232 -24.26 -9.15 -14.61
CA GLN A 232 -23.11 -9.02 -13.72
C GLN A 232 -21.81 -9.42 -14.45
N LEU A 233 -21.81 -10.57 -15.13
CA LEU A 233 -20.66 -11.03 -15.92
C LEU A 233 -20.32 -10.07 -17.05
N ARG A 234 -21.31 -9.49 -17.72
CA ARG A 234 -21.08 -8.46 -18.75
C ARG A 234 -20.36 -7.25 -18.18
N ALA A 235 -20.75 -6.77 -17.01
CA ALA A 235 -20.09 -5.64 -16.36
C ALA A 235 -18.64 -5.98 -15.97
N ILE A 236 -18.45 -7.11 -15.28
CA ILE A 236 -17.15 -7.55 -14.75
C ILE A 236 -16.15 -7.85 -15.88
N LEU A 237 -16.53 -8.74 -16.81
CA LEU A 237 -15.65 -9.14 -17.91
C LEU A 237 -15.51 -8.03 -18.96
N GLY A 238 -16.54 -7.21 -19.14
CA GLY A 238 -16.48 -6.02 -19.98
C GLY A 238 -15.45 -5.01 -19.48
N PHE A 239 -15.47 -4.71 -18.18
CA PHE A 239 -14.47 -3.83 -17.58
C PHE A 239 -13.05 -4.41 -17.70
N LYS A 240 -12.86 -5.69 -17.33
CA LYS A 240 -11.56 -6.38 -17.45
C LYS A 240 -11.00 -6.30 -18.87
N ARG A 241 -11.83 -6.59 -19.88
CA ARG A 241 -11.43 -6.53 -21.29
C ARG A 241 -10.96 -5.13 -21.69
N LEU A 242 -11.73 -4.10 -21.34
CA LEU A 242 -11.34 -2.72 -21.69
C LEU A 242 -10.07 -2.30 -20.96
N LEU A 243 -9.92 -2.69 -19.69
CA LEU A 243 -8.71 -2.42 -18.90
C LEU A 243 -7.48 -3.07 -19.55
N ASP A 244 -7.58 -4.32 -19.98
CA ASP A 244 -6.48 -5.04 -20.63
C ASP A 244 -6.05 -4.36 -21.94
N LEU A 245 -7.03 -3.97 -22.78
CA LEU A 245 -6.75 -3.26 -24.03
C LEU A 245 -6.02 -1.93 -23.79
N GLU A 246 -6.42 -1.18 -22.77
CA GLU A 246 -5.77 0.09 -22.41
C GLU A 246 -4.36 -0.14 -21.85
N LEU A 247 -4.16 -1.15 -21.01
CA LEU A 247 -2.84 -1.51 -20.50
C LEU A 247 -1.91 -1.97 -21.62
N GLU A 248 -2.41 -2.77 -22.56
CA GLU A 248 -1.66 -3.21 -23.72
C GLU A 248 -1.26 -2.03 -24.62
N ALA A 249 -2.20 -1.11 -24.90
CA ALA A 249 -1.92 0.09 -25.67
C ALA A 249 -0.82 0.96 -25.01
N ARG A 250 -0.87 1.13 -23.69
CA ARG A 250 0.16 1.86 -22.93
C ARG A 250 1.50 1.15 -22.94
N ALA A 251 1.52 -0.18 -22.77
CA ALA A 251 2.74 -0.96 -22.82
C ALA A 251 3.41 -0.85 -24.21
N ARG A 252 2.63 -0.97 -25.29
CA ARG A 252 3.12 -0.77 -26.66
C ARG A 252 3.71 0.62 -26.86
N LYS A 253 3.03 1.67 -26.36
CA LYS A 253 3.50 3.05 -26.45
C LYS A 253 4.84 3.23 -25.70
N PHE A 254 4.90 2.76 -24.46
CA PHE A 254 6.13 2.80 -23.64
C PHE A 254 7.30 2.09 -24.32
N LEU A 255 7.09 0.89 -24.86
CA LEU A 255 8.12 0.15 -25.58
C LEU A 255 8.58 0.89 -26.84
N THR A 256 7.64 1.49 -27.58
CA THR A 256 7.97 2.27 -28.79
C THR A 256 8.80 3.51 -28.47
N GLU A 257 8.44 4.23 -27.41
CA GLU A 257 9.17 5.41 -26.94
C GLU A 257 10.60 5.03 -26.52
N ARG A 258 10.76 3.96 -25.74
CA ARG A 258 12.08 3.44 -25.37
C ARG A 258 12.94 3.01 -26.56
N SER A 259 12.35 2.34 -27.54
CA SER A 259 13.09 1.92 -28.73
C SER A 259 13.60 3.10 -29.55
N ARG A 260 12.87 4.24 -29.54
CA ARG A 260 13.33 5.48 -30.19
C ARG A 260 14.51 6.10 -29.44
N GLU A 261 14.43 6.17 -28.11
CA GLU A 261 15.52 6.66 -27.26
C GLU A 261 16.82 5.85 -27.43
N THR A 262 16.72 4.54 -27.65
CA THR A 262 17.89 3.66 -27.87
C THR A 262 18.43 3.67 -29.30
N ASN A 263 17.66 4.14 -30.29
CA ASN A 263 18.09 4.23 -31.69
C ASN A 263 18.66 5.62 -32.05
N GLU A 264 18.61 6.58 -31.11
CA GLU A 264 19.22 7.92 -31.23
C GLU A 264 20.60 8.02 -30.52
N THR A 265 21.20 6.88 -30.17
CA THR A 265 22.59 6.73 -29.68
C THR A 265 23.40 5.86 -30.63
#